data_AF-A0A659UFN7-F1
#
_entry.id   AF-A0A659UFN7-F1
#
_cell.length_a   1.000
_cell.length_b   1.000
_cell.length_c   1.000
_cell.angle_alpha   90.00
_cell.angle_beta   90.00
_cell.angle_gamma   90.00
#
_symmetry.space_group_name_H-M   'P 1'
#
loop_
_entity.id
_entity.type
_entity.pdbx_description
1 polymer ?
#
loop_
_entity_poly.entity_id
_entity_poly.type
_entity_poly.pdbx_seq_one_letter_code
_entity_poly.pdbx_strand_id
1 'polypeptide(L)'
;FARAALESVAYQTRDLLDAMHKDWKGAKAKTVLRVDGGMVASDWTMQRLADILDAPVDRPTILETTALGAAWLAGSKAGVWPAAQEFAKSWALE
;
A
#
# COMPACT_ATOMS: atom_id res chain seq x y z
N PHE A 1 20.29 -1.10 16.27
CA PHE A 1 19.06 -1.85 16.59
C PHE A 1 17.86 -1.38 15.79
N ALA A 2 17.48 -0.10 15.84
CA ALA A 2 16.30 0.42 15.12
C ALA A 2 16.29 0.12 13.60
N ARG A 3 17.42 0.29 12.92
CA ARG A 3 17.56 -0.05 11.49
C ARG A 3 17.19 -1.50 11.18
N ALA A 4 17.76 -2.46 11.93
CA ALA A 4 17.52 -3.88 11.72
C ALA A 4 16.05 -4.24 11.95
N ALA A 5 15.39 -3.60 12.93
CA ALA A 5 13.97 -3.79 13.19
C ALA A 5 13.08 -3.25 12.05
N LEU A 6 13.46 -2.17 11.38
CA LEU A 6 12.73 -1.66 10.23
C LEU A 6 13.01 -2.47 8.96
N GLU A 7 14.26 -2.88 8.76
CA GLU A 7 14.63 -3.76 7.65
C GLU A 7 13.96 -5.14 7.74
N SER A 8 13.71 -5.67 8.96
CA SER A 8 13.00 -6.93 9.10
C SER A 8 11.57 -6.86 8.54
N VAL A 9 10.90 -5.72 8.67
CA VAL A 9 9.56 -5.51 8.07
C VAL A 9 9.65 -5.60 6.56
N ALA A 10 10.63 -4.96 5.94
CA ALA A 10 10.81 -5.02 4.49
C ALA A 10 11.11 -6.43 3.98
N TYR A 11 11.94 -7.20 4.70
CA TYR A 11 12.18 -8.62 4.37
C TYR A 11 10.91 -9.46 4.52
N GLN A 12 10.13 -9.26 5.59
CA GLN A 12 8.85 -9.96 5.76
C GLN A 12 7.85 -9.60 4.65
N THR A 13 7.82 -8.34 4.20
CA THR A 13 7.02 -7.92 3.05
C THR A 13 7.48 -8.60 1.75
N ARG A 14 8.79 -8.72 1.55
CA ARG A 14 9.36 -9.44 0.38
C ARG A 14 8.96 -10.90 0.36
N ASP A 15 9.07 -11.59 1.49
CA ASP A 15 8.71 -13.01 1.59
C ASP A 15 7.24 -13.24 1.24
N LEU A 16 6.35 -12.34 1.68
CA LEU A 16 4.93 -12.37 1.31
C LEU A 16 4.71 -12.08 -0.17
N LEU A 17 5.42 -11.10 -0.74
CA LEU A 17 5.31 -10.77 -2.16
C LEU A 17 5.75 -11.95 -3.04
N ASP A 18 6.86 -12.60 -2.69
CA ASP A 18 7.37 -13.79 -3.37
C ASP A 18 6.36 -14.96 -3.28
N ALA A 19 5.65 -15.10 -2.16
CA ALA A 19 4.57 -16.08 -2.02
C ALA A 19 3.39 -15.73 -2.93
N MET A 20 2.94 -14.48 -2.94
CA MET A 20 1.85 -14.00 -3.78
C MET A 20 2.13 -14.21 -5.28
N HIS A 21 3.38 -14.00 -5.73
CA HIS A 21 3.77 -14.24 -7.12
C HIS A 21 3.70 -15.71 -7.50
N LYS A 22 4.05 -16.63 -6.59
CA LYS A 22 3.94 -18.09 -6.85
C LYS A 22 2.49 -18.54 -7.02
N ASP A 23 1.58 -17.91 -6.28
CA ASP A 23 0.14 -18.20 -6.37
C ASP A 23 -0.51 -17.53 -7.60
N TRP A 24 -0.09 -16.31 -7.94
CA TRP A 24 -0.64 -15.54 -9.05
C TRP A 24 0.08 -15.84 -10.37
N LYS A 25 -0.24 -16.98 -10.99
CA LYS A 25 0.37 -17.45 -12.25
C LYS A 25 0.08 -16.58 -13.50
N GLY A 26 -0.82 -15.61 -13.41
CA GLY A 26 -1.22 -14.71 -14.50
C GLY A 26 -0.64 -13.28 -14.44
N ALA A 27 0.18 -12.95 -13.46
CA ALA A 27 0.69 -11.60 -13.26
C ALA A 27 1.83 -11.35 -14.25
N LYS A 28 1.55 -10.58 -15.31
CA LYS A 28 2.54 -10.19 -16.32
C LYS A 28 3.10 -8.78 -16.10
N ALA A 29 2.51 -8.02 -15.19
CA ALA A 29 2.89 -6.65 -14.91
C ALA A 29 3.96 -6.58 -13.81
N LYS A 30 4.84 -5.59 -13.90
CA LYS A 30 5.75 -5.24 -12.80
C LYS A 30 4.92 -4.87 -11.57
N THR A 31 5.30 -5.38 -10.40
CA THR A 31 4.64 -5.03 -9.15
C THR A 31 4.89 -3.58 -8.79
N VAL A 32 3.83 -2.89 -8.37
CA VAL A 32 3.88 -1.63 -7.62
C VAL A 32 3.19 -1.89 -6.30
N LEU A 33 3.87 -1.64 -5.19
CA LEU A 33 3.31 -1.83 -3.85
C LEU A 33 2.73 -0.50 -3.36
N ARG A 34 1.40 -0.41 -3.31
CA ARG A 34 0.72 0.71 -2.62
C ARG A 34 0.73 0.45 -1.12
N VAL A 35 1.09 1.45 -0.33
CA VAL A 35 1.27 1.32 1.13
C VAL A 35 0.39 2.30 1.89
N ASP A 36 0.05 1.96 3.13
CA ASP A 36 -0.68 2.82 4.06
C ASP A 36 -0.31 2.51 5.53
N GLY A 37 -0.90 3.27 6.46
CA GLY A 37 -0.69 3.08 7.89
C GLY A 37 0.53 3.82 8.46
N GLY A 38 0.66 3.87 9.79
CA GLY A 38 1.56 4.82 10.45
C GLY A 38 3.04 4.73 10.07
N MET A 39 3.53 3.55 9.64
CA MET A 39 4.94 3.37 9.26
C MET A 39 5.30 4.09 7.95
N VAL A 40 4.32 4.35 7.08
CA VAL A 40 4.58 5.00 5.78
C VAL A 40 4.97 6.46 5.94
N ALA A 41 4.76 7.07 7.11
CA ALA A 41 5.25 8.42 7.40
C ALA A 41 6.79 8.54 7.42
N SER A 42 7.53 7.41 7.43
CA SER A 42 9.00 7.40 7.40
C SER A 42 9.52 7.21 5.97
N ASP A 43 10.07 8.27 5.37
CA ASP A 43 10.69 8.23 4.04
C ASP A 43 11.81 7.21 3.95
N TRP A 44 12.65 7.14 4.99
CA TRP A 44 13.74 6.17 5.05
C TRP A 44 13.21 4.73 4.99
N THR A 45 12.11 4.46 5.69
CA THR A 45 11.50 3.13 5.70
C THR A 45 10.90 2.80 4.33
N MET A 46 10.24 3.76 3.68
CA MET A 46 9.67 3.56 2.33
C MET A 46 10.75 3.33 1.27
N GLN A 47 11.84 4.10 1.32
CA GLN A 47 12.98 3.88 0.43
C GLN A 47 13.60 2.50 0.66
N ARG A 48 13.79 2.11 1.93
CA ARG A 48 14.40 0.81 2.24
C ARG A 48 13.52 -0.36 1.82
N LEU A 49 12.20 -0.19 1.93
CA LEU A 49 11.22 -1.15 1.43
C LEU A 49 11.34 -1.27 -0.10
N ALA A 50 11.34 -0.16 -0.84
CA ALA A 50 11.49 -0.16 -2.29
C ALA A 50 12.80 -0.83 -2.73
N ASP A 51 13.92 -0.52 -2.07
CA ASP A 51 15.23 -1.12 -2.37
C ASP A 51 15.24 -2.64 -2.18
N ILE A 52 14.62 -3.15 -1.11
CA ILE A 52 14.62 -4.59 -0.78
C ILE A 52 13.66 -5.36 -1.69
N LEU A 53 12.52 -4.76 -2.05
CA LEU A 53 11.52 -5.34 -2.94
C LEU A 53 11.91 -5.28 -4.42
N ASP A 54 12.84 -4.39 -4.79
CA ASP A 54 13.15 -4.06 -6.18
C ASP A 54 11.88 -3.67 -6.98
N ALA A 55 11.02 -2.88 -6.33
CA ALA A 55 9.72 -2.48 -6.86
C ALA A 55 9.33 -1.06 -6.37
N PRO A 56 8.57 -0.29 -7.17
CA PRO A 56 8.03 0.99 -6.71
C PRO A 56 7.12 0.82 -5.50
N VAL A 57 7.28 1.75 -4.54
CA VAL A 57 6.41 1.88 -3.35
C VAL A 57 5.64 3.18 -3.48
N ASP A 58 4.33 3.05 -3.67
CA ASP A 58 3.41 4.17 -3.88
C ASP A 58 2.77 4.56 -2.55
N ARG A 59 3.13 5.75 -2.02
CA ARG A 59 2.53 6.33 -0.83
C ARG A 59 1.42 7.32 -1.21
N PRO A 60 0.18 7.12 -0.74
CA PRO A 60 -0.92 8.04 -1.03
C PRO A 60 -0.82 9.33 -0.22
N THR A 61 -1.54 10.38 -0.63
CA THR A 61 -1.67 11.61 0.18
C THR A 61 -2.46 11.41 1.48
N ILE A 62 -3.39 10.45 1.52
CA ILE A 62 -4.15 10.07 2.71
C ILE A 62 -3.63 8.73 3.23
N LEU A 63 -2.93 8.75 4.37
CA LEU A 63 -2.25 7.57 4.93
C LEU A 63 -3.20 6.62 5.67
N GLU A 64 -4.31 7.13 6.18
CA GLU A 64 -5.30 6.40 6.96
C GLU A 64 -6.35 5.76 6.04
N THR A 65 -5.91 5.01 5.03
CA THR A 65 -6.78 4.33 4.05
C THR A 65 -7.76 3.35 4.72
N THR A 66 -7.38 2.80 5.87
CA THR A 66 -8.27 1.95 6.69
C THR A 66 -9.52 2.72 7.13
N ALA A 67 -9.34 3.92 7.69
CA ALA A 67 -10.45 4.76 8.11
C ALA A 67 -11.24 5.29 6.90
N LEU A 68 -10.52 5.71 5.84
CA LEU A 68 -11.11 6.17 4.60
C LEU A 68 -12.00 5.09 3.94
N GLY A 69 -11.55 3.83 3.93
CA GLY A 69 -12.29 2.70 3.38
C GLY A 69 -13.57 2.41 4.18
N ALA A 70 -13.51 2.43 5.51
CA ALA A 70 -14.68 2.26 6.36
C ALA A 70 -15.70 3.40 6.15
N ALA A 71 -15.21 4.64 6.08
CA ALA A 71 -16.04 5.79 5.76
C ALA A 71 -16.70 5.65 4.38
N TRP A 72 -15.97 5.09 3.39
CA TRP A 72 -16.51 4.91 2.05
C TRP A 72 -17.60 3.87 1.97
N LEU A 73 -17.44 2.75 2.65
CA LEU A 73 -18.49 1.74 2.73
C LEU A 73 -19.77 2.31 3.35
N ALA A 74 -19.66 3.05 4.45
CA ALA A 74 -20.80 3.68 5.11
C ALA A 74 -21.45 4.78 4.24
N GLY A 75 -20.63 5.68 3.69
CA GLY A 75 -21.08 6.80 2.86
C GLY A 75 -21.72 6.35 1.55
N SER A 76 -21.16 5.31 0.92
CA SER A 76 -21.71 4.69 -0.29
C SER A 76 -23.07 4.05 0.00
N LYS A 77 -23.20 3.31 1.11
CA LYS A 77 -24.49 2.71 1.51
C LYS A 77 -25.55 3.75 1.84
N ALA A 78 -25.16 4.86 2.46
CA ALA A 78 -26.05 5.97 2.78
C ALA A 78 -26.40 6.85 1.57
N GLY A 79 -25.78 6.64 0.41
CA GLY A 79 -26.01 7.44 -0.79
C GLY A 79 -25.42 8.84 -0.76
N VAL A 80 -24.48 9.11 0.16
CA VAL A 80 -23.85 10.45 0.32
C VAL A 80 -22.50 10.55 -0.39
N TRP A 81 -21.88 9.42 -0.77
CA TRP A 81 -20.62 9.39 -1.49
C TRP A 81 -20.69 8.71 -2.85
N PRO A 82 -19.75 9.03 -3.77
CA PRO A 82 -19.75 8.48 -5.12
C PRO A 82 -19.58 6.96 -5.17
N ALA A 83 -19.92 6.38 -6.32
CA ALA A 83 -19.65 4.99 -6.65
C ALA A 83 -18.13 4.70 -6.67
N ALA A 84 -17.76 3.43 -6.56
CA ALA A 84 -16.38 2.99 -6.34
C ALA A 84 -15.40 3.52 -7.40
N GLN A 85 -15.81 3.49 -8.67
CA GLN A 85 -14.97 3.95 -9.79
C GLN A 85 -14.69 5.45 -9.72
N GLU A 86 -15.68 6.26 -9.32
CA GLU A 86 -15.51 7.69 -9.18
C GLU A 86 -14.67 8.02 -7.93
N PHE A 87 -14.95 7.33 -6.83
CA PHE A 87 -14.18 7.48 -5.60
C PHE A 87 -12.70 7.12 -5.80
N ALA A 88 -12.40 6.06 -6.56
CA ALA A 88 -11.04 5.64 -6.83
C ALA A 88 -10.20 6.70 -7.56
N LYS A 89 -10.83 7.63 -8.30
CA LYS A 89 -10.12 8.76 -8.95
C LYS A 89 -9.55 9.76 -7.95
N SER A 90 -10.04 9.78 -6.71
CA SER A 90 -9.51 10.63 -5.64
C SER A 90 -8.19 10.12 -5.07
N TRP A 91 -7.80 8.88 -5.35
CA TRP A 91 -6.50 8.36 -4.93
C TRP A 91 -5.39 9.08 -5.71
N ALA A 92 -4.46 9.66 -4.97
CA ALA A 92 -3.33 10.40 -5.51
C ALA A 92 -2.06 10.07 -4.73
N LEU A 93 -0.92 10.11 -5.42
CA LEU A 93 0.42 10.02 -4.84
C LEU A 93 0.79 11.33 -4.15
N GLU A 94 1.64 11.21 -3.13
CA GLU A 94 2.41 12.35 -2.60
C GLU A 94 3.42 12.90 -3.62
#